data_AF-A0A972HW29-F1
#
_entry.id   AF-A0A972HW29-F1
#
_cell.length_a   1.000
_cell.length_b   1.000
_cell.length_c   1.000
_cell.angle_alpha   90.00
_cell.angle_beta   90.00
_cell.angle_gamma   90.00
#
_symmetry.space_group_name_H-M   'P 1'
#
loop_
_entity.id
_entity.type
_entity.pdbx_description
1 polymer ?
#
loop_
_entity_poly.entity_id
_entity_poly.type
_entity_poly.pdbx_seq_one_letter_code
_entity_poly.pdbx_strand_id
1 'polypeptide(L)'
;YLTNDNLFELLAYKVLTTDLTELEKILSATEGLENRLKKSIIKSKNTDDLIERIKTKRYTITRVQRLLIHTLIGIKKDDFFNILDSKLNYARILGLSKRGSDLLALINKQACSKIPILNNISKEIEKEEIWKLIRYDILSSDIYNLLSFNDIYTYSDLVQKPFIYF
;
A
#
# COMPACT_ATOMS: atom_id res chain seq x y z
N TYR A 1 -14.81 2.62 11.28
CA TYR A 1 -15.32 1.53 10.43
C TYR A 1 -15.36 2.08 9.02
N LEU A 2 -14.43 1.65 8.15
CA LEU A 2 -14.47 1.98 6.72
C LEU A 2 -15.80 1.46 6.19
N THR A 3 -16.65 2.33 5.64
CA THR A 3 -17.90 1.89 5.00
C THR A 3 -17.53 1.10 3.75
N ASN A 4 -17.85 -0.21 3.76
CA ASN A 4 -17.43 -1.22 2.78
C ASN A 4 -17.81 -0.92 1.31
N ASP A 5 -18.71 0.03 1.07
CA ASP A 5 -19.29 0.29 -0.25
C ASP A 5 -18.33 1.05 -1.17
N ASN A 6 -17.66 2.10 -0.68
CA ASN A 6 -16.70 2.87 -1.49
C ASN A 6 -15.47 2.03 -1.91
N LEU A 7 -15.04 1.10 -1.04
CA LEU A 7 -13.95 0.18 -1.36
C LEU A 7 -14.32 -0.74 -2.53
N PHE A 8 -15.57 -1.23 -2.55
CA PHE A 8 -16.05 -2.09 -3.63
C PHE A 8 -16.07 -1.35 -4.95
N GLU A 9 -16.53 -0.09 -4.97
CA GLU A 9 -16.58 0.72 -6.19
C GLU A 9 -15.19 0.95 -6.79
N LEU A 10 -14.21 1.30 -5.96
CA LEU A 10 -12.82 1.47 -6.42
C LEU A 10 -12.22 0.16 -6.95
N LEU A 11 -12.48 -0.96 -6.27
CA LEU A 11 -12.06 -2.29 -6.73
C LEU A 11 -12.74 -2.66 -8.04
N ALA A 12 -14.04 -2.42 -8.17
CA ALA A 12 -14.82 -2.71 -9.36
C ALA A 12 -14.27 -1.92 -10.54
N TYR A 13 -14.09 -0.61 -10.39
CA TYR A 13 -13.47 0.23 -11.40
C TYR A 13 -12.10 -0.34 -11.82
N LYS A 14 -11.19 -0.52 -10.85
CA LYS A 14 -9.82 -1.00 -11.11
C LYS A 14 -9.81 -2.34 -11.83
N VAL A 15 -10.60 -3.31 -11.37
CA VAL A 15 -10.65 -4.64 -11.98
C VAL A 15 -11.28 -4.57 -13.36
N LEU A 16 -12.33 -3.79 -13.59
CA LEU A 16 -13.00 -3.69 -14.89
C LEU A 16 -12.09 -3.08 -15.96
N THR A 17 -11.34 -2.02 -15.61
CA THR A 17 -10.45 -1.31 -16.54
C THR A 17 -9.06 -1.93 -16.71
N THR A 18 -8.73 -2.99 -15.96
CA THR A 18 -7.43 -3.67 -16.05
C THR A 18 -7.55 -4.97 -16.83
N ASP A 19 -6.68 -5.18 -17.82
CA ASP A 19 -6.63 -6.42 -18.60
C ASP A 19 -6.24 -7.62 -17.74
N LEU A 20 -6.69 -8.82 -18.16
CA LEU A 20 -6.45 -10.04 -17.42
C LEU A 20 -4.95 -10.35 -17.26
N THR A 21 -4.16 -10.10 -18.32
CA THR A 21 -2.70 -10.28 -18.33
C THR A 21 -1.99 -9.34 -17.35
N GLU A 22 -2.53 -8.15 -17.13
CA GLU A 22 -2.01 -7.21 -16.13
C GLU A 22 -2.45 -7.60 -14.71
N LEU A 23 -3.67 -8.08 -14.54
CA LEU A 23 -4.14 -8.62 -13.25
C LEU A 23 -3.32 -9.84 -12.82
N GLU A 24 -2.88 -10.69 -13.76
CA GLU A 24 -2.01 -11.84 -13.48
C GLU A 24 -0.66 -11.43 -12.88
N LYS A 25 -0.16 -10.24 -13.22
CA LYS A 25 1.12 -9.72 -12.70
C LYS A 25 1.04 -9.21 -11.27
N ILE A 26 -0.17 -9.01 -10.72
CA ILE A 26 -0.36 -8.56 -9.33
C ILE A 26 0.27 -9.55 -8.35
N LEU A 27 0.92 -9.03 -7.30
CA LEU A 27 1.72 -9.80 -6.36
C LEU A 27 0.99 -11.04 -5.79
N SER A 28 -0.29 -10.91 -5.46
CA SER A 28 -1.10 -12.02 -4.91
C SER A 28 -1.94 -12.76 -5.95
N ALA A 29 -1.89 -12.39 -7.23
CA ALA A 29 -2.55 -13.13 -8.29
C ALA A 29 -1.74 -14.38 -8.64
N THR A 30 -2.21 -15.53 -8.20
CA THR A 30 -1.50 -16.80 -8.39
C THR A 30 -2.50 -17.89 -8.77
N GLU A 31 -2.09 -18.80 -9.64
CA GLU A 31 -2.82 -20.04 -9.91
C GLU A 31 -4.26 -19.84 -10.45
N GLY A 32 -4.52 -18.79 -11.23
CA GLY A 32 -5.86 -18.52 -11.77
C GLY A 32 -6.73 -17.62 -10.89
N LEU A 33 -6.17 -17.02 -9.83
CA LEU A 33 -6.95 -16.22 -8.89
C LEU A 33 -7.46 -14.91 -9.54
N GLU A 34 -6.68 -14.31 -10.44
CA GLU A 34 -7.06 -13.18 -11.28
C GLU A 34 -8.28 -13.49 -12.18
N ASN A 35 -8.33 -14.70 -12.74
CA ASN A 35 -9.47 -15.17 -13.52
C ASN A 35 -10.75 -15.22 -12.67
N ARG A 36 -10.63 -15.71 -11.43
CA ARG A 36 -11.75 -15.77 -10.49
C ARG A 36 -12.19 -14.38 -10.06
N LEU A 37 -11.25 -13.47 -9.80
CA LEU A 37 -11.54 -12.07 -9.48
C LEU A 37 -12.33 -11.40 -10.60
N LYS A 38 -11.84 -11.46 -11.85
CA LYS A 38 -12.48 -10.84 -13.02
C LYS A 38 -13.90 -11.40 -13.27
N LYS A 39 -14.13 -12.69 -13.03
CA LYS A 39 -15.47 -13.30 -13.15
C LYS A 39 -16.40 -12.95 -11.99
N SER A 40 -15.85 -12.79 -10.78
CA SER A 40 -16.65 -12.58 -9.57
C SER A 40 -17.07 -11.12 -9.41
N ILE A 41 -16.22 -10.16 -9.80
CA ILE A 41 -16.50 -8.73 -9.63
C ILE A 41 -17.82 -8.29 -10.28
N ILE A 42 -18.12 -8.80 -11.47
CA ILE A 42 -19.33 -8.46 -12.24
C ILE A 42 -20.61 -8.97 -11.56
N LYS A 43 -20.48 -10.01 -10.72
CA LYS A 43 -21.61 -10.66 -10.04
C LYS A 43 -21.74 -10.23 -8.57
N SER A 44 -20.80 -9.44 -8.07
CA SER A 44 -20.73 -9.07 -6.66
C SER A 44 -21.44 -7.74 -6.44
N LYS A 45 -22.02 -7.54 -5.26
CA LYS A 45 -22.71 -6.29 -4.89
C LYS A 45 -21.91 -5.39 -3.96
N ASN A 46 -20.96 -5.97 -3.22
CA ASN A 46 -20.10 -5.29 -2.27
C ASN A 46 -18.84 -6.13 -2.02
N THR A 47 -17.92 -5.61 -1.21
CA THR A 47 -16.64 -6.26 -0.91
C THR A 47 -16.81 -7.62 -0.24
N ASP A 48 -17.78 -7.77 0.68
CA ASP A 48 -17.99 -9.03 1.41
C ASP A 48 -18.51 -10.14 0.49
N ASP A 49 -19.48 -9.83 -0.38
CA ASP A 49 -20.00 -10.73 -1.42
C ASP A 49 -18.89 -11.12 -2.41
N LEU A 50 -18.03 -10.17 -2.81
CA LEU A 50 -16.87 -10.45 -3.64
C LEU A 50 -15.90 -11.45 -2.98
N ILE A 51 -15.58 -11.22 -1.70
CA ILE A 51 -14.70 -12.12 -0.93
C ILE A 51 -15.31 -13.52 -0.84
N GLU A 52 -16.60 -13.61 -0.54
CA GLU A 52 -17.32 -14.88 -0.38
C GLU A 52 -17.33 -15.68 -1.69
N ARG A 53 -17.54 -15.01 -2.83
CA ARG A 53 -17.48 -15.63 -4.16
C ARG A 53 -16.09 -16.11 -4.55
N ILE A 54 -15.03 -15.37 -4.19
CA ILE A 54 -13.65 -15.74 -4.54
C ILE A 54 -13.12 -16.83 -3.60
N LYS A 55 -13.52 -16.81 -2.32
CA LYS A 55 -13.09 -17.78 -1.31
C LYS A 55 -13.35 -19.21 -1.78
N THR A 56 -12.37 -20.08 -1.55
CA THR A 56 -12.49 -21.53 -1.73
C THR A 56 -11.71 -22.25 -0.64
N LYS A 57 -11.75 -23.59 -0.60
CA LYS A 57 -10.82 -24.36 0.26
C LYS A 57 -9.35 -24.06 -0.07
N ARG A 58 -9.02 -23.76 -1.34
CA ARG A 58 -7.67 -23.41 -1.80
C ARG A 58 -7.29 -21.97 -1.47
N TYR A 59 -8.25 -21.04 -1.49
CA TYR A 59 -8.02 -19.61 -1.28
C TYR A 59 -8.71 -19.12 -0.01
N THR A 60 -7.93 -18.92 1.05
CA THR A 60 -8.40 -18.39 2.33
C THR A 60 -8.89 -16.95 2.19
N ILE A 61 -9.76 -16.50 3.12
CA ILE A 61 -10.25 -15.12 3.17
C ILE A 61 -9.08 -14.12 3.20
N THR A 62 -8.07 -14.38 4.03
CA THR A 62 -6.88 -13.50 4.14
C THR A 62 -6.09 -13.41 2.84
N ARG A 63 -6.02 -14.48 2.05
CA ARG A 63 -5.39 -14.46 0.72
C ARG A 63 -6.19 -13.63 -0.27
N VAL A 64 -7.52 -13.76 -0.24
CA VAL A 64 -8.43 -12.97 -1.09
C VAL A 64 -8.33 -11.49 -0.72
N GLN A 65 -8.37 -11.14 0.56
CA GLN A 65 -8.21 -9.76 1.01
C GLN A 65 -6.88 -9.15 0.55
N ARG A 66 -5.76 -9.89 0.67
CA ARG A 66 -4.46 -9.44 0.12
C ARG A 66 -4.50 -9.22 -1.38
N LEU A 67 -5.15 -10.13 -2.14
CA LEU A 67 -5.34 -9.93 -3.58
C LEU A 67 -6.05 -8.60 -3.87
N LEU A 68 -7.18 -8.34 -3.21
CA LEU A 68 -7.96 -7.12 -3.45
C LEU A 68 -7.13 -5.86 -3.18
N ILE A 69 -6.42 -5.81 -2.05
CA ILE A 69 -5.56 -4.67 -1.70
C ILE A 69 -4.38 -4.52 -2.67
N HIS A 70 -3.72 -5.62 -3.04
CA HIS A 70 -2.63 -5.57 -4.03
C HIS A 70 -3.12 -5.16 -5.42
N THR A 71 -4.34 -5.55 -5.81
CA THR A 71 -4.96 -5.09 -7.06
C THR A 71 -5.24 -3.59 -7.03
N LEU A 72 -5.74 -3.07 -5.91
CA LEU A 72 -6.07 -1.66 -5.75
C LEU A 72 -4.82 -0.77 -5.80
N ILE A 73 -3.79 -1.15 -5.04
CA ILE A 73 -2.48 -0.46 -4.99
C ILE A 73 -1.65 -0.73 -6.26
N GLY A 74 -1.93 -1.83 -6.98
CA GLY A 74 -1.27 -2.17 -8.24
C GLY A 74 0.16 -2.72 -8.06
N ILE A 75 0.49 -3.30 -6.90
CA ILE A 75 1.82 -3.89 -6.68
C ILE A 75 1.98 -5.18 -7.48
N LYS A 76 2.96 -5.22 -8.37
CA LYS A 76 3.27 -6.37 -9.23
C LYS A 76 4.33 -7.27 -8.60
N LYS A 77 4.37 -8.52 -9.03
CA LYS A 77 5.38 -9.52 -8.62
C LYS A 77 6.79 -9.01 -8.90
N ASP A 78 7.05 -8.56 -10.12
CA ASP A 78 8.37 -8.10 -10.53
C ASP A 78 8.83 -6.89 -9.72
N ASP A 79 7.94 -5.92 -9.48
CA ASP A 79 8.23 -4.77 -8.61
C ASP A 79 8.66 -5.22 -7.21
N PHE A 80 7.89 -6.15 -6.61
CA PHE A 80 8.15 -6.66 -5.27
C PHE A 80 9.47 -7.43 -5.18
N PHE A 81 9.75 -8.32 -6.14
CA PHE A 81 11.01 -9.08 -6.15
C PHE A 81 12.21 -8.18 -6.43
N ASN A 82 12.08 -7.20 -7.32
CA ASN A 82 13.13 -6.21 -7.56
C ASN A 82 13.44 -5.40 -6.29
N ILE A 83 12.43 -4.98 -5.53
CA ILE A 83 12.59 -4.29 -4.23
C ILE A 83 13.32 -5.19 -3.23
N LEU A 84 12.94 -6.47 -3.16
CA LEU A 84 13.53 -7.45 -2.25
C LEU A 84 15.01 -7.68 -2.57
N ASP A 85 15.34 -7.90 -3.84
CA ASP A 85 16.68 -8.22 -4.31
C ASP A 85 17.64 -7.03 -4.17
N SER A 86 17.15 -5.82 -4.44
CA SER A 86 17.90 -4.57 -4.27
C SER A 86 18.07 -4.15 -2.80
N LYS A 87 17.44 -4.86 -1.85
CA LYS A 87 17.44 -4.55 -0.42
C LYS A 87 17.04 -3.09 -0.14
N LEU A 88 16.16 -2.54 -0.96
CA LEU A 88 15.63 -1.20 -0.79
C LEU A 88 14.80 -1.15 0.49
N ASN A 89 15.31 -0.38 1.47
CA ASN A 89 14.69 -0.23 2.78
C ASN A 89 14.85 1.22 3.24
N TYR A 90 13.92 1.71 4.05
CA TYR A 90 14.02 2.99 4.73
C TYR A 90 13.39 2.91 6.12
N ALA A 91 13.81 3.81 7.01
CA ALA A 91 13.16 4.07 8.28
C ALA A 91 12.32 5.34 8.15
N ARG A 92 11.00 5.21 8.13
CA ARG A 92 10.10 6.36 8.10
C ARG A 92 9.72 6.77 9.51
N ILE A 93 9.92 8.03 9.85
CA ILE A 93 9.54 8.55 11.15
C ILE A 93 8.05 8.91 11.15
N LEU A 94 7.27 8.26 12.02
CA LEU A 94 5.85 8.55 12.20
C LEU A 94 5.58 9.45 13.41
N GLY A 95 6.45 9.36 14.43
CA GLY A 95 6.39 10.24 15.58
C GLY A 95 7.60 10.10 16.50
N LEU A 96 7.84 11.12 17.33
CA LEU A 96 9.02 11.28 18.16
C LEU A 96 8.67 11.80 19.54
N SER A 97 9.28 11.20 20.56
CA SER A 97 9.41 11.81 21.88
C SER A 97 10.66 12.68 21.95
N LYS A 98 10.80 13.55 22.96
CA LYS A 98 12.04 14.30 23.21
C LYS A 98 13.29 13.40 23.21
N ARG A 99 13.26 12.30 23.97
CA ARG A 99 14.37 11.33 24.03
C ARG A 99 14.65 10.68 22.67
N GLY A 100 13.60 10.36 21.90
CA GLY A 100 13.74 9.78 20.57
C GLY A 100 14.37 10.78 19.57
N SER A 101 14.00 12.06 19.66
CA SER A 101 14.61 13.12 18.86
C SER A 101 16.11 13.28 19.16
N ASP A 102 16.49 13.26 20.44
CA ASP A 102 17.90 13.35 20.85
C ASP A 102 18.71 12.15 20.31
N LEU A 103 18.15 10.94 20.40
CA LEU A 103 18.77 9.73 19.87
C LEU A 103 18.95 9.80 18.34
N LEU A 104 17.95 10.28 17.61
CA LEU A 104 18.05 10.42 16.15
C LEU A 104 19.08 11.48 15.74
N ALA A 105 19.18 12.57 16.49
CA ALA A 105 20.23 13.56 16.27
C ALA A 105 21.62 12.93 16.42
N LEU A 106 21.82 12.05 17.41
CA LEU A 106 23.06 11.29 17.58
C LEU A 106 23.30 10.31 16.44
N ILE A 107 22.27 9.55 16.01
CA ILE A 107 22.37 8.59 14.91
C ILE A 107 22.80 9.30 13.61
N ASN A 108 22.16 10.42 13.30
CA ASN A 108 22.49 11.23 12.12
C ASN A 108 23.89 11.82 12.22
N LYS A 109 24.29 12.33 13.39
CA LYS A 109 25.63 12.90 13.62
C LYS A 109 26.73 11.87 13.50
N GLN A 110 26.48 10.64 13.96
CA GLN A 110 27.46 9.55 13.94
C GLN A 110 27.43 8.74 12.63
N ALA A 111 26.51 9.05 11.71
CA ALA A 111 26.32 8.34 10.44
C ALA A 111 26.22 6.81 10.61
N CYS A 112 25.57 6.35 11.69
CA CYS A 112 25.55 4.93 12.04
C CYS A 112 24.35 4.15 11.46
N SER A 113 23.44 4.83 10.75
CA SER A 113 22.32 4.17 10.07
C SER A 113 22.75 3.51 8.77
N LYS A 114 22.33 2.26 8.57
CA LYS A 114 22.55 1.51 7.32
C LYS A 114 21.45 1.74 6.28
N ILE A 115 20.37 2.41 6.67
CA ILE A 115 19.22 2.72 5.82
C ILE A 115 18.90 4.22 5.88
N PRO A 116 18.36 4.81 4.81
CA PRO A 116 17.86 6.17 4.83
C PRO A 116 16.79 6.35 5.92
N ILE A 117 16.88 7.46 6.66
CA ILE A 117 15.86 7.87 7.64
C ILE A 117 15.05 9.00 7.03
N LEU A 118 13.75 8.79 6.84
CA LEU A 118 12.85 9.71 6.17
C LEU A 118 12.07 10.54 7.20
N ASN A 119 12.39 11.83 7.26
CA ASN A 119 11.69 12.79 8.13
C ASN A 119 10.63 13.59 7.36
N ASN A 120 10.96 13.99 6.14
CA ASN A 120 10.08 14.76 5.26
C ASN A 120 10.05 14.05 3.91
N ILE A 121 8.92 13.40 3.62
CA ILE A 121 8.74 12.60 2.42
C ILE A 121 8.90 13.44 1.15
N SER A 122 8.39 14.67 1.15
CA SER A 122 8.47 15.58 -0.01
C SER A 122 9.91 15.86 -0.46
N LYS A 123 10.89 15.79 0.46
CA LYS A 123 12.32 15.97 0.13
C LYS A 123 12.99 14.68 -0.34
N GLU A 124 12.45 13.53 0.03
CA GLU A 124 13.07 12.22 -0.21
C GLU A 124 12.56 11.56 -1.50
N ILE A 125 11.42 12.01 -2.04
CA ILE A 125 10.83 11.53 -3.30
C ILE A 125 11.75 11.78 -4.51
N GLU A 126 12.66 12.75 -4.43
CA GLU A 126 13.63 13.02 -5.51
C GLU A 126 14.61 11.86 -5.74
N LYS A 127 14.73 10.93 -4.78
CA LYS A 127 15.59 9.74 -4.90
C LYS A 127 14.82 8.60 -5.55
N GLU A 128 15.19 8.26 -6.79
CA GLU A 128 14.53 7.23 -7.60
C GLU A 128 14.40 5.87 -6.89
N GLU A 129 15.44 5.45 -6.18
CA GLU A 129 15.47 4.19 -5.44
C GLU A 129 14.44 4.13 -4.30
N ILE A 130 14.33 5.21 -3.52
CA ILE A 130 13.36 5.31 -2.43
C ILE A 130 11.95 5.38 -3.00
N TRP A 131 11.78 6.12 -4.11
CA TRP A 131 10.50 6.26 -4.80
C TRP A 131 9.90 4.91 -5.21
N LYS A 132 10.72 3.96 -5.67
CA LYS A 132 10.28 2.61 -6.09
C LYS A 132 9.46 1.89 -5.00
N LEU A 133 9.79 2.11 -3.73
CA LEU A 133 9.11 1.52 -2.57
C LEU A 133 8.05 2.48 -1.97
N ILE A 134 8.44 3.71 -1.62
CA ILE A 134 7.58 4.63 -0.84
C ILE A 134 6.30 5.05 -1.58
N ARG A 135 6.29 4.99 -2.92
CA ARG A 135 5.09 5.27 -3.71
C ARG A 135 3.91 4.38 -3.31
N TYR A 136 4.17 3.14 -2.87
CA TYR A 136 3.14 2.22 -2.42
C TYR A 136 2.58 2.58 -1.05
N ASP A 137 3.44 3.06 -0.14
CA ASP A 137 2.99 3.59 1.15
C ASP A 137 2.11 4.83 0.95
N ILE A 138 2.57 5.80 0.15
CA ILE A 138 1.81 7.03 -0.14
C ILE A 138 0.47 6.70 -0.77
N LEU A 139 0.45 5.85 -1.81
CA LEU A 139 -0.79 5.46 -2.48
C LEU A 139 -1.74 4.74 -1.52
N SER A 140 -1.22 3.89 -0.63
CA SER A 140 -2.04 3.21 0.39
C SER A 140 -2.68 4.20 1.36
N SER A 141 -1.91 5.18 1.83
CA SER A 141 -2.40 6.27 2.69
C SER A 141 -3.46 7.11 1.97
N ASP A 142 -3.22 7.50 0.72
CA ASP A 142 -4.16 8.32 -0.06
C ASP A 142 -5.49 7.59 -0.29
N ILE A 143 -5.45 6.30 -0.63
CA ILE A 143 -6.65 5.46 -0.76
C ILE A 143 -7.37 5.34 0.59
N TYR A 144 -6.63 5.11 1.68
CA TYR A 144 -7.22 5.01 3.02
C TYR A 144 -7.91 6.33 3.42
N ASN A 145 -7.26 7.46 3.14
CA ASN A 145 -7.77 8.79 3.43
C ASN A 145 -9.02 9.11 2.62
N LEU A 146 -9.03 8.77 1.32
CA LEU A 146 -10.20 8.86 0.46
C LEU A 146 -11.37 8.04 1.03
N LEU A 147 -11.13 6.79 1.43
CA LEU A 147 -12.17 5.89 1.92
C LEU A 147 -12.69 6.27 3.32
N SER A 148 -11.84 6.82 4.18
CA SER A 148 -12.18 7.09 5.58
C SER A 148 -12.70 8.51 5.81
N PHE A 149 -12.15 9.49 5.09
CA PHE A 149 -12.36 10.91 5.34
C PHE A 149 -12.93 11.65 4.13
N ASN A 150 -12.94 11.03 2.95
CA ASN A 150 -13.23 11.70 1.68
C ASN A 150 -12.36 12.95 1.46
N ASP A 151 -11.15 12.92 2.00
CA ASP A 151 -10.15 13.99 1.97
C ASP A 151 -8.77 13.37 1.89
N ILE A 152 -8.14 13.49 0.72
CA ILE A 152 -6.81 12.95 0.46
C ILE A 152 -5.73 13.88 1.04
N TYR A 153 -5.96 15.19 1.03
CA TYR A 153 -4.91 16.18 1.23
C TYR A 153 -4.57 16.38 2.71
N THR A 154 -5.59 16.57 3.56
CA THR A 154 -5.38 16.96 4.96
C THR A 154 -4.51 15.95 5.71
N TYR A 155 -4.66 14.67 5.42
CA TYR A 155 -3.93 13.58 6.08
C TYR A 155 -2.86 12.94 5.18
N SER A 156 -2.50 13.59 4.07
CA SER A 156 -1.50 13.07 3.14
C SER A 156 -0.12 12.97 3.79
N ASP A 157 0.61 11.93 3.43
CA ASP A 157 2.00 11.71 3.79
C ASP A 157 2.94 12.82 3.31
N LEU A 158 2.53 13.60 2.31
CA LEU A 158 3.27 14.75 1.77
C LEU A 158 3.06 16.03 2.59
N VAL A 159 2.01 16.07 3.41
CA VAL A 159 1.58 17.25 4.17
C VAL A 159 1.87 17.05 5.66
N GLN A 160 1.60 15.85 6.17
CA GLN A 160 1.72 15.53 7.58
C GLN A 160 3.19 15.39 7.99
N LYS A 161 3.53 16.09 9.07
CA LYS A 161 4.83 15.96 9.74
C LYS A 161 4.74 14.84 10.79
N PRO A 162 5.88 14.23 11.15
CA PRO A 162 5.91 13.27 12.25
C PRO A 162 5.29 13.87 13.52
N PHE A 163 4.48 13.09 14.23
CA PHE A 163 3.87 13.52 15.47
C PHE A 163 4.94 13.77 16.54
N ILE A 164 4.96 14.96 17.15
CA ILE A 164 5.97 15.28 18.15
C ILE A 164 5.33 15.40 19.53
N TYR A 165 5.82 14.58 20.45
CA TYR A 165 5.41 14.56 21.86
C TYR A 165 6.55 15.09 22.73
N PHE A 166 6.38 16.29 23.26
CA PHE A 166 7.33 16.95 24.16
C PHE A 166 6.82 16.98 25.59
#